data_AF-A0A3N0DFP8-F1
#
_entry.id   AF-A0A3N0DFP8-F1
#
_cell.length_a   1.000
_cell.length_b   1.000
_cell.length_c   1.000
_cell.angle_alpha   90.00
_cell.angle_beta   90.00
_cell.angle_gamma   90.00
#
_symmetry.space_group_name_H-M   'P 1'
#
loop_
_entity.id
_entity.type
_entity.pdbx_description
1 polymer ?
#
loop_
_entity_poly.entity_id
_entity_poly.type
_entity_poly.pdbx_seq_one_letter_code
_entity_poly.pdbx_strand_id
1 'polypeptide(L)'
;MRDKVLGDADTARAWWLERHREGHQLIAWDEFNTHILPFVGRAEDAQTNAMRTAYVLAQVVERLEDDPARHKLFVTTARFLMKEMDWPDLAEALSLAEQRKLQPEQ
;
A
#
# COMPACT_ATOMS: atom_id res chain seq x y z
N MET A 1 -0.96 26.94 2.72
CA MET A 1 -0.64 25.85 3.66
C MET A 1 -1.04 24.49 3.09
N ARG A 2 -2.29 24.32 2.64
CA ARG A 2 -2.78 23.10 1.96
C ARG A 2 -1.88 22.62 0.80
N ASP A 3 -1.55 23.51 -0.12
CA ASP A 3 -0.74 23.16 -1.31
C ASP A 3 0.69 22.73 -0.96
N LYS A 4 1.21 23.18 0.21
CA LYS A 4 2.51 22.74 0.72
C LYS A 4 2.41 21.35 1.35
N VAL A 5 1.33 21.07 2.09
CA VAL A 5 1.10 19.78 2.75
C VAL A 5 0.83 18.67 1.73
N LEU A 6 0.06 18.97 0.70
CA LEU A 6 -0.30 18.02 -0.35
C LEU A 6 0.73 17.96 -1.49
N GLY A 7 1.93 18.53 -1.31
CA GLY A 7 2.95 18.60 -2.35
C GLY A 7 3.54 17.24 -2.72
N ASP A 8 3.70 16.36 -1.73
CA ASP A 8 4.26 15.01 -1.86
C ASP A 8 3.80 14.14 -0.69
N ALA A 9 3.94 12.82 -0.85
CA ALA A 9 3.45 11.84 0.11
C ALA A 9 4.12 11.92 1.49
N ASP A 10 5.41 12.25 1.55
CA ASP A 10 6.16 12.27 2.80
C ASP A 10 5.78 13.49 3.64
N THR A 11 5.65 14.65 3.00
CA THR A 11 5.17 15.88 3.64
C THR A 11 3.74 15.71 4.15
N ALA A 12 2.86 15.07 3.37
CA ALA A 12 1.48 14.82 3.78
C ALA A 12 1.41 13.86 4.98
N ARG A 13 2.24 12.80 5.00
CA ARG A 13 2.33 11.86 6.13
C ARG A 13 2.87 12.52 7.38
N ALA A 14 3.93 13.33 7.26
CA ALA A 14 4.49 14.06 8.40
C ALA A 14 3.47 15.03 9.01
N TRP A 15 2.70 15.72 8.17
CA TRP A 15 1.60 16.56 8.63
C TRP A 15 0.49 15.76 9.33
N TRP A 16 0.14 14.58 8.81
CA TRP A 16 -0.86 13.69 9.43
C TRP A 16 -0.42 13.19 10.80
N LEU A 17 0.85 12.80 10.94
CA LEU A 17 1.47 12.41 12.20
C LEU A 17 1.40 13.54 13.22
N GLU A 18 1.80 14.76 12.83
CA GLU A 18 1.77 15.93 13.73
C GLU A 18 0.35 16.21 14.22
N ARG A 19 -0.66 16.07 13.35
CA ARG A 19 -2.06 16.29 13.72
C ARG A 19 -2.58 15.27 14.75
N HIS A 20 -2.00 14.09 14.81
CA HIS A 20 -2.38 13.02 15.75
C HIS A 20 -1.40 12.88 16.92
N ARG A 21 -0.37 13.72 16.99
CA ARG A 21 0.71 13.65 17.99
C ARG A 21 0.23 13.82 19.43
N GLU A 22 -0.85 14.58 19.63
CA GLU A 22 -1.39 14.89 20.97
C GLU A 22 -2.55 13.96 21.39
N GLY A 23 -2.99 13.08 20.49
CA GLY A 23 -4.02 12.09 20.78
C GLY A 23 -3.42 10.79 21.32
N HIS A 24 -4.00 10.24 22.39
CA HIS A 24 -3.67 8.88 22.87
C HIS A 24 -4.29 7.77 21.99
N GLN A 25 -4.82 8.13 20.82
CA GLN A 25 -5.46 7.21 19.89
C GLN A 25 -4.46 6.72 18.83
N LEU A 26 -4.66 5.48 18.39
CA LEU A 26 -3.96 4.92 17.24
C LEU A 26 -4.14 5.82 16.02
N ILE A 27 -3.05 6.06 15.28
CA ILE A 27 -3.08 6.87 14.07
C ILE A 27 -3.91 6.12 13.01
N ALA A 28 -5.03 6.71 12.61
CA ALA A 28 -5.95 6.14 11.62
C ALA A 28 -5.37 6.29 10.20
N TRP A 29 -4.42 5.43 9.85
CA TRP A 29 -3.79 5.46 8.52
C TRP A 29 -4.77 5.19 7.37
N ASP A 30 -5.85 4.45 7.62
CA ASP A 30 -6.88 4.23 6.60
C ASP A 30 -7.63 5.52 6.24
N GLU A 31 -7.91 6.39 7.22
CA GLU A 31 -8.50 7.71 6.94
C GLU A 31 -7.56 8.57 6.08
N PHE A 32 -6.26 8.53 6.37
CA PHE A 32 -5.27 9.20 5.53
C PHE A 32 -5.28 8.65 4.10
N ASN A 33 -5.23 7.33 3.93
CA ASN A 33 -5.17 6.70 2.62
C ASN A 33 -6.46 6.93 1.80
N THR A 34 -7.61 6.98 2.47
CA THR A 34 -8.92 7.17 1.82
C THR A 34 -9.19 8.64 1.49
N HIS A 35 -8.88 9.56 2.41
CA HIS A 35 -9.35 10.94 2.30
C HIS A 35 -8.26 11.96 1.96
N ILE A 36 -6.98 11.62 2.14
CA ILE A 36 -5.87 12.56 1.94
C ILE A 36 -5.00 12.12 0.76
N LEU A 37 -4.50 10.88 0.75
CA LEU A 37 -3.60 10.35 -0.27
C LEU A 37 -4.07 10.57 -1.73
N PRO A 38 -5.38 10.50 -2.07
CA PRO A 38 -5.84 10.79 -3.44
C PRO A 38 -5.47 12.20 -3.92
N PHE A 39 -5.35 13.16 -2.99
CA PHE A 39 -5.09 14.57 -3.30
C PHE A 39 -3.61 14.97 -3.17
N VAL A 40 -2.73 14.05 -2.79
CA VAL A 40 -1.31 14.34 -2.55
C VAL A 40 -0.49 14.23 -3.83
N GLY A 41 0.47 15.11 -4.03
CA GLY A 41 1.38 15.06 -5.18
C GLY A 41 0.70 15.34 -6.52
N ARG A 42 1.51 15.33 -7.58
CA ARG A 42 1.04 15.43 -8.98
C ARG A 42 0.97 14.05 -9.61
N ALA A 43 0.28 13.93 -10.75
CA ALA A 43 0.17 12.67 -11.48
C ALA A 43 1.52 12.12 -11.97
N GLU A 44 2.58 12.93 -12.00
CA GLU A 44 3.93 12.53 -12.40
C GLU A 44 4.82 12.17 -11.20
N ASP A 45 4.33 12.33 -9.96
CA ASP A 45 5.10 12.00 -8.77
C ASP A 45 5.16 10.48 -8.56
N ALA A 46 6.27 9.87 -8.97
CA ALA A 46 6.46 8.43 -8.96
C ALA A 46 6.25 7.81 -7.56
N GLN A 47 6.71 8.46 -6.50
CA GLN A 47 6.58 7.97 -5.12
C GLN A 47 5.12 7.98 -4.65
N THR A 48 4.41 9.11 -4.83
CA THR A 48 3.00 9.20 -4.45
C THR A 48 2.14 8.25 -5.28
N ASN A 49 2.46 8.07 -6.57
CA ASN A 49 1.79 7.09 -7.42
C ASN A 49 2.04 5.65 -7.00
N ALA A 50 3.27 5.32 -6.59
CA ALA A 50 3.59 4.01 -6.03
C ALA A 50 2.77 3.76 -4.76
N MET A 51 2.66 4.76 -3.88
CA MET A 51 1.85 4.64 -2.66
C MET A 51 0.36 4.46 -2.93
N ARG A 52 -0.22 5.22 -3.87
CA ARG A 52 -1.62 5.05 -4.30
C ARG A 52 -1.85 3.65 -4.85
N THR A 53 -0.95 3.17 -5.71
CA THR A 53 -1.00 1.81 -6.26
C THR A 53 -0.93 0.75 -5.17
N ALA A 54 0.01 0.90 -4.23
CA ALA A 54 0.16 -0.02 -3.10
C ALA A 54 -1.11 -0.06 -2.22
N TYR A 55 -1.75 1.08 -1.96
CA TYR A 55 -3.00 1.12 -1.20
C TYR A 55 -4.15 0.39 -1.93
N VAL A 56 -4.30 0.61 -3.24
CA VAL A 56 -5.31 -0.12 -4.04
C VAL A 56 -5.05 -1.63 -4.02
N LEU A 57 -3.78 -2.06 -4.15
CA LEU A 57 -3.43 -3.47 -4.10
C LEU A 57 -3.69 -4.08 -2.71
N ALA A 58 -3.38 -3.36 -1.62
CA ALA A 58 -3.71 -3.79 -0.26
C ALA A 58 -5.23 -3.97 -0.07
N GLN A 59 -6.02 -3.02 -0.57
CA GLN A 59 -7.49 -3.09 -0.57
C GLN A 59 -8.05 -4.28 -1.38
N VAL A 60 -7.37 -4.68 -2.46
CA VAL A 60 -7.71 -5.90 -3.19
C VAL A 60 -7.37 -7.12 -2.34
N VAL A 61 -6.18 -7.19 -1.76
CA VAL A 61 -5.76 -8.32 -0.92
C VAL A 61 -6.69 -8.51 0.28
N GLU A 62 -7.06 -7.45 1.00
CA GLU A 62 -8.02 -7.51 2.13
C GLU A 62 -9.35 -8.13 1.70
N ARG A 63 -9.89 -7.75 0.54
CA ARG A 63 -11.13 -8.32 0.00
C ARG A 63 -11.00 -9.80 -0.40
N LEU A 64 -9.79 -10.27 -0.59
CA LEU A 64 -9.49 -11.65 -0.98
C LEU A 64 -9.19 -12.55 0.23
N GLU A 65 -8.96 -12.01 1.42
CA GLU A 65 -8.68 -12.82 2.62
C GLU A 65 -9.85 -13.71 3.01
N ASP A 66 -11.08 -13.31 2.69
CA ASP A 66 -12.28 -14.11 2.94
C ASP A 66 -12.42 -15.33 1.99
N ASP A 67 -11.61 -15.41 0.93
CA ASP A 67 -11.62 -16.53 -0.03
C ASP A 67 -10.17 -16.96 -0.39
N PRO A 68 -9.63 -18.00 0.29
CA PRO A 68 -8.28 -18.49 0.07
C PRO A 68 -7.98 -18.91 -1.38
N ALA A 69 -9.00 -19.35 -2.14
CA ALA A 69 -8.83 -19.73 -3.53
C ALA A 69 -8.59 -18.51 -4.42
N ARG A 70 -9.32 -17.41 -4.17
CA ARG A 70 -9.12 -16.14 -4.91
C ARG A 70 -7.83 -15.46 -4.51
N HIS A 71 -7.42 -15.50 -3.24
CA HIS A 71 -6.13 -14.99 -2.81
C HIS A 71 -4.97 -15.68 -3.56
N LYS A 72 -4.99 -17.03 -3.62
CA LYS A 72 -3.99 -17.81 -4.35
C LYS A 72 -3.98 -17.49 -5.85
N LEU A 73 -5.16 -17.32 -6.47
CA LEU A 73 -5.28 -16.93 -7.86
C LEU A 73 -4.63 -15.56 -8.10
N PHE A 74 -4.96 -14.57 -7.27
CA PHE A 74 -4.41 -13.22 -7.37
C PHE A 74 -2.88 -13.21 -7.27
N VAL A 75 -2.30 -13.88 -6.28
CA VAL A 75 -0.83 -13.91 -6.13
C VAL A 75 -0.17 -14.62 -7.32
N THR A 76 -0.77 -15.70 -7.81
CA THR A 76 -0.26 -16.42 -9.00
C THR A 76 -0.28 -15.52 -10.23
N THR A 77 -1.38 -14.81 -10.48
CA THR A 77 -1.52 -13.87 -11.61
C THR A 77 -0.55 -12.69 -11.48
N ALA A 78 -0.43 -12.09 -10.30
CA ALA A 78 0.50 -10.99 -10.05
C ALA A 78 1.96 -11.40 -10.31
N ARG A 79 2.35 -12.60 -9.84
CA ARG A 79 3.69 -13.17 -10.08
C ARG A 79 3.96 -13.43 -11.56
N PHE A 80 2.96 -13.92 -12.29
CA PHE A 80 3.06 -14.11 -13.75
C PHE A 80 3.29 -12.76 -14.46
N LEU A 81 2.46 -11.75 -14.16
CA LEU A 81 2.60 -10.42 -14.76
C LEU A 81 3.97 -9.79 -14.48
N MET A 82 4.49 -9.90 -13.24
CA MET A 82 5.80 -9.38 -12.89
C MET A 82 6.94 -10.06 -13.67
N LYS A 83 6.84 -11.35 -13.95
CA LYS A 83 7.81 -12.06 -14.79
C LYS A 83 7.76 -11.61 -16.25
N GLU A 84 6.57 -11.44 -16.81
CA GLU A 84 6.39 -10.94 -18.18
C GLU A 84 6.92 -9.50 -18.36
N MET A 85 6.92 -8.71 -17.29
CA MET A 85 7.45 -7.35 -17.25
C MET A 85 8.95 -7.27 -16.96
N ASP A 86 9.65 -8.40 -16.84
CA ASP A 86 11.07 -8.51 -16.47
C ASP A 86 11.39 -7.92 -15.08
N TRP A 87 10.47 -8.12 -14.11
CA TRP A 87 10.63 -7.74 -12.70
C TRP A 87 10.70 -8.97 -11.78
N PRO A 88 11.77 -9.78 -11.89
CA PRO A 88 11.86 -11.06 -11.18
C PRO A 88 11.96 -10.91 -9.65
N ASP A 89 12.52 -9.80 -9.17
CA ASP A 89 12.65 -9.46 -7.75
C ASP A 89 11.29 -9.26 -7.09
N LEU A 90 10.36 -8.56 -7.75
CA LEU A 90 9.00 -8.36 -7.25
C LEU A 90 8.20 -9.67 -7.23
N ALA A 91 8.40 -10.52 -8.23
CA ALA A 91 7.79 -11.85 -8.30
C ALA A 91 8.26 -12.76 -7.14
N GLU A 92 9.54 -12.67 -6.77
CA GLU A 92 10.11 -13.38 -5.63
C GLU A 92 9.57 -12.85 -4.30
N ALA A 93 9.50 -11.52 -4.14
CA ALA A 93 8.97 -10.88 -2.94
C ALA A 93 7.53 -11.32 -2.61
N LEU A 94 6.66 -11.47 -3.62
CA LEU A 94 5.31 -12.01 -3.43
C LEU A 94 5.30 -13.46 -2.94
N SER A 95 6.25 -14.27 -3.40
CA SER A 95 6.38 -15.67 -2.98
C SER A 95 6.78 -15.77 -1.51
N LEU A 96 7.73 -14.92 -1.09
CA LEU A 96 8.18 -14.83 0.30
C LEU A 96 7.06 -14.34 1.24
N ALA A 97 6.23 -13.40 0.79
CA ALA A 97 5.10 -12.90 1.57
C ALA A 97 4.04 -13.99 1.83
N GLU A 98 3.74 -14.84 0.84
CA GLU A 98 2.83 -15.99 1.05
C GLU A 98 3.39 -17.00 2.05
N GLN A 99 4.69 -17.29 1.99
CA GLN A 99 5.34 -18.24 2.90
C GLN A 99 5.30 -17.76 4.36
N ARG A 100 5.50 -16.47 4.60
CA ARG A 100 5.38 -15.87 5.94
C ARG A 100 3.95 -15.96 6.50
N LYS A 101 2.91 -15.81 5.68
CA LYS A 101 1.51 -16.02 6.14
C LYS A 101 1.26 -17.46 6.61
N LEU A 102 1.97 -18.44 6.05
CA LEU A 102 1.84 -19.86 6.42
C LEU A 102 2.70 -20.26 7.63
N GLN A 103 3.61 -19.40 8.07
CA GLN A 103 4.46 -19.58 9.24
C GLN A 103 4.34 -18.34 10.14
N PRO A 104 3.25 -18.18 10.90
CA PRO A 104 3.23 -17.17 11.96
C PRO A 104 4.36 -17.48 12.95
N GLU A 105 5.20 -16.49 13.24
CA GLU A 105 6.30 -16.62 14.20
C GLU A 105 5.76 -17.20 15.51
N GLN A 106 6.37 -18.31 15.98
CA GLN A 106 6.02 -18.99 17.22
C GLN A 106 6.47 -18.19 18.45
#